data_AF-A0A1I7LHI4-F1
#
_entry.id   AF-A0A1I7LHI4-F1
#
_cell.length_a   1.000
_cell.length_b   1.000
_cell.length_c   1.000
_cell.angle_alpha   90.00
_cell.angle_beta   90.00
_cell.angle_gamma   90.00
#
_symmetry.space_group_name_H-M   'P 1'
#
loop_
_entity.id
_entity.type
_entity.pdbx_description
1 polymer ?
#
loop_
_entity_poly.entity_id
_entity_poly.type
_entity_poly.pdbx_seq_one_letter_code
_entity_poly.pdbx_strand_id
1 'polypeptide(L)' 'MYDGLASRSRYPAIMTDDADPVLEAVAALRAAGVAVAPIGDELERWQIGDLIFSDADLWRLAASRGLVEDGDSR' A
#
# COMPACT_ATOMS: atom_id res chain seq x y z
N MET A 1 32.33 31.48 -15.92
CA MET A 1 31.03 31.12 -16.52
C MET A 1 30.46 30.02 -15.65
N TYR A 2 29.28 30.23 -15.07
CA TYR A 2 28.73 29.32 -14.06
C TYR A 2 28.33 28.00 -14.69
N ASP A 3 28.90 26.93 -14.14
CA ASP A 3 28.57 25.54 -14.37
C ASP A 3 27.10 25.30 -13.98
N GLY A 4 26.31 24.80 -14.93
CA GLY A 4 24.86 24.63 -14.82
C GLY A 4 24.45 23.36 -14.07
N LEU A 5 24.97 23.15 -12.87
CA LEU A 5 24.56 22.05 -11.98
C LEU A 5 23.85 22.60 -10.74
N ALA A 6 22.53 22.74 -10.84
CA ALA A 6 21.54 22.41 -9.79
C ALA A 6 20.25 23.23 -9.95
N SER A 7 19.20 22.60 -10.48
CA SER A 7 17.82 22.87 -10.05
C SER A 7 16.97 21.64 -10.33
N ARG A 8 16.98 20.75 -9.35
CA ARG A 8 15.82 20.00 -8.85
C ARG A 8 14.62 19.93 -9.81
N SER A 9 14.55 18.84 -10.55
CA SER A 9 13.31 18.08 -10.65
C SER A 9 13.67 16.62 -10.87
N ARG A 10 14.16 16.03 -9.78
CA ARG A 10 14.10 14.58 -9.60
C ARG A 10 12.63 14.23 -9.38
N TYR A 11 11.88 14.19 -10.46
CA TYR A 11 10.74 13.29 -10.54
C TYR A 11 11.17 12.27 -11.58
N PRO A 12 11.87 11.18 -11.20
CA PRO A 12 11.61 9.96 -11.93
C PRO A 12 10.09 9.85 -11.94
N ALA A 13 9.51 9.76 -13.13
CA ALA A 13 8.14 9.30 -13.26
C ALA A 13 8.11 7.92 -12.61
N ILE A 14 7.88 7.89 -11.30
CA ILE A 14 7.38 6.73 -10.59
C ILE A 14 5.92 6.66 -11.04
N MET A 15 5.74 6.32 -12.32
CA MET A 15 4.62 5.48 -12.74
C MET A 15 4.96 4.07 -12.23
N THR A 16 5.17 3.92 -10.92
CA THR A 16 4.69 2.70 -10.29
C THR A 16 3.20 2.90 -10.43
N ASP A 17 2.60 2.09 -11.31
CA ASP A 17 1.16 1.85 -11.33
C ASP A 17 0.56 2.25 -9.98
N ASP A 18 -0.30 3.26 -9.96
CA ASP A 18 -1.08 3.69 -8.78
C ASP A 18 -2.03 2.55 -8.34
N ALA A 19 -1.54 1.31 -8.29
CA ALA A 19 -2.09 0.28 -7.45
C ALA A 19 -1.94 0.81 -6.03
N ASP A 20 -3.05 1.28 -5.47
CA ASP A 20 -3.11 1.69 -4.08
C ASP A 20 -2.35 0.65 -3.24
N PRO A 21 -1.35 1.03 -2.43
CA PRO A 21 -0.56 0.09 -1.65
C PRO A 21 -1.44 -0.78 -0.72
N VAL A 22 -2.64 -0.29 -0.43
CA VAL A 22 -3.71 -0.99 0.26
C VAL A 22 -4.27 -2.14 -0.58
N LEU A 23 -4.52 -1.94 -1.89
CA LEU A 23 -4.97 -2.99 -2.80
C LEU A 23 -3.91 -4.09 -2.98
N GLU A 24 -2.63 -3.73 -2.99
CA GLU A 24 -1.53 -4.71 -2.97
C GLU A 24 -1.56 -5.55 -1.68
N ALA A 25 -1.70 -4.90 -0.52
CA ALA A 25 -1.86 -5.57 0.76
C ALA A 25 -3.09 -6.50 0.78
N VAL A 26 -4.24 -6.06 0.25
CA VAL A 26 -5.47 -6.88 0.13
C VAL A 26 -5.22 -8.09 -0.78
N ALA A 27 -4.54 -7.91 -1.92
CA ALA A 27 -4.21 -8.99 -2.84
C ALA A 27 -3.30 -10.02 -2.17
N ALA A 28 -2.27 -9.57 -1.46
CA ALA A 28 -1.34 -10.43 -0.75
C ALA A 28 -2.01 -11.18 0.42
N LEU A 29 -2.90 -10.51 1.17
CA LEU A 29 -3.72 -11.16 2.20
C LEU A 29 -4.65 -12.22 1.60
N ARG A 30 -5.30 -11.95 0.47
CA ARG A 30 -6.10 -12.96 -0.25
C ARG A 30 -5.25 -14.13 -0.73
N ALA A 31 -4.05 -13.88 -1.24
CA ALA A 31 -3.12 -14.93 -1.65
C ALA A 31 -2.66 -15.79 -0.46
N ALA A 32 -2.53 -15.18 0.73
CA ALA A 32 -2.27 -15.89 1.98
C ALA A 32 -3.50 -16.65 2.54
N GLY A 33 -4.63 -16.65 1.83
CA GLY A 33 -5.87 -17.34 2.24
C GLY A 33 -6.73 -16.55 3.23
N VAL A 34 -6.46 -15.25 3.42
CA VAL A 34 -7.27 -14.38 4.27
C VAL A 34 -8.47 -13.86 3.48
N ALA A 35 -9.68 -14.14 3.96
CA ALA A 35 -10.91 -13.64 3.37
C ALA A 35 -11.09 -12.15 3.71
N VAL A 36 -10.72 -11.28 2.77
CA VAL A 36 -10.89 -9.82 2.86
C VAL A 36 -12.05 -9.39 1.96
N ALA A 37 -13.04 -8.71 2.53
CA ALA A 37 -14.18 -8.15 1.81
C ALA A 37 -14.24 -6.62 2.01
N PRO A 38 -14.35 -5.79 0.95
CA PRO A 38 -14.57 -4.37 1.12
C PRO A 38 -15.93 -4.11 1.79
N ILE A 39 -15.98 -3.17 2.73
CA ILE A 39 -17.21 -2.67 3.35
C ILE A 39 -17.36 -1.19 3.01
N GLY A 40 -18.53 -0.81 2.55
CA GLY A 40 -18.88 0.58 2.21
C GLY A 40 -18.52 0.93 0.77
N ASP A 41 -19.02 2.09 0.34
CA ASP A 41 -18.88 2.57 -1.04
C ASP A 41 -17.47 3.10 -1.35
N GLU A 42 -16.74 3.57 -0.33
CA GLU A 42 -15.47 4.30 -0.51
C GLU A 42 -14.22 3.40 -0.44
N LEU A 43 -14.37 2.06 -0.27
CA LEU A 43 -13.24 1.11 -0.18
C LEU A 43 -12.24 1.41 0.96
N GLU A 44 -12.59 2.27 1.92
CA GLU A 44 -11.74 2.67 3.05
C GLU A 44 -11.75 1.64 4.19
N ARG A 45 -12.73 0.72 4.18
CA ARG A 45 -12.92 -0.28 5.23
C ARG A 45 -13.01 -1.68 4.65
N TRP A 46 -12.46 -2.62 5.38
CA TRP A 46 -12.28 -4.00 4.94
C TRP A 46 -12.67 -4.95 6.07
N GLN A 47 -13.59 -5.87 5.79
CA GLN A 47 -13.95 -6.95 6.69
C GLN A 47 -12.98 -8.10 6.54
N ILE A 48 -12.45 -8.59 7.66
CA ILE A 48 -11.73 -9.85 7.74
C ILE A 48 -12.36 -10.68 8.85
N GLY A 49 -13.10 -11.72 8.46
CA GLY A 49 -13.92 -12.49 9.39
C GLY A 49 -15.03 -11.61 9.99
N ASP A 50 -14.96 -11.37 11.30
CA ASP A 50 -15.91 -10.54 12.06
C ASP A 50 -15.37 -9.13 12.36
N LEU A 51 -14.09 -8.87 12.05
CA LEU A 51 -13.41 -7.62 12.36
C LEU A 51 -13.40 -6.69 11.14
N ILE A 52 -13.59 -5.39 11.40
CA ILE A 52 -13.47 -4.33 10.39
C ILE A 52 -12.12 -3.65 10.57
N PHE A 53 -11.36 -3.58 9.49
CA PHE A 53 -10.06 -2.95 9.41
C PHE A 53 -10.13 -1.72 8.50
N SER A 54 -9.45 -0.64 8.87
CA SER A 54 -9.17 0.46 7.95
C SER A 54 -8.04 0.10 7.00
N ASP A 55 -7.86 0.88 5.95
CA ASP A 55 -6.76 0.78 5.00
C ASP A 55 -5.38 0.67 5.69
N ALA A 56 -5.12 1.53 6.67
CA ALA A 56 -3.87 1.57 7.42
C ALA A 56 -3.65 0.32 8.26
N ASP A 57 -4.70 -0.18 8.92
CA ASP A 57 -4.61 -1.41 9.72
C ASP A 57 -4.41 -2.64 8.83
N LEU A 58 -5.03 -2.66 7.64
CA LEU A 58 -4.89 -3.75 6.69
C LEU A 58 -3.49 -3.77 6.07
N TRP A 59 -2.94 -2.61 5.77
CA TRP A 59 -1.54 -2.46 5.36
C TRP A 59 -0.59 -2.95 6.46
N ARG A 60 -0.79 -2.53 7.73
CA ARG A 60 0.02 -3.03 8.86
C ARG A 60 -0.12 -4.53 9.06
N LEU A 61 -1.29 -5.10 8.82
CA LEU A 61 -1.53 -6.54 8.92
C LEU A 61 -0.77 -7.32 7.84
N ALA A 62 -0.74 -6.81 6.61
CA ALA A 62 0.05 -7.39 5.53
C ALA A 62 1.56 -7.24 5.79
N ALA A 63 2.02 -6.07 6.24
CA ALA A 63 3.42 -5.80 6.56
C ALA A 63 3.90 -6.68 7.73
N SER A 64 3.09 -6.80 8.79
CA SER A 64 3.35 -7.69 9.93
C SER A 64 3.44 -9.17 9.53
N ARG A 65 2.85 -9.56 8.39
CA ARG A 65 2.96 -10.92 7.83
C ARG A 65 4.10 -11.08 6.83
N GLY A 66 4.86 -10.01 6.56
CA GLY A 66 5.90 -9.97 5.53
C GLY A 66 5.34 -10.11 4.11
N LEU A 67 4.06 -9.79 3.92
CA LEU A 67 3.36 -9.92 2.64
C LEU A 67 3.51 -8.68 1.75
N VAL A 68 3.84 -7.54 2.35
CA VAL A 68 4.21 -6.29 1.66
C VAL A 68 5.52 -5.79 2.26
N GLU A 69 6.34 -5.12 1.46
CA GLU A 69 7.53 -4.46 1.99
C GLU A 69 7.08 -3.37 2.96
N ASP A 70 7.54 -3.46 4.21
CA ASP A 70 7.40 -2.36 5.15
C ASP A 70 8.24 -1.21 4.58
N GLY A 71 7.57 -0.24 3.98
CA GLY A 71 8.20 0.95 3.40
C GLY A 71 9.04 1.73 4.43
N ASP A 72 9.01 1.35 5.71
CA ASP A 72 9.98 1.70 6.72
C ASP A 72 11.27 0.87 6.54
N SER A 73 12.01 1.18 5.48
CA SER A 73 13.43 0.82 5.38
C SER A 73 14.24 2.04 4.98
N ARG A 74 14.56 2.82 6.03
CA ARG A 74 15.77 3.63 6.25
C ARG A 74 15.84 5.07 5.75
#